data_AF-A0A2E4ID29-F1
#
_entry.id   AF-A0A2E4ID29-F1
#
_cell.length_a   1.000
_cell.length_b   1.000
_cell.length_c   1.000
_cell.angle_alpha   90.00
_cell.angle_beta   90.00
_cell.angle_gamma   90.00
#
_symmetry.space_group_name_H-M   'P 1'
#
loop_
_entity.id
_entity.type
_entity.pdbx_description
1 polymer ?
#
loop_
_entity_poly.entity_id
_entity_poly.type
_entity_poly.pdbx_seq_one_letter_code
_entity_poly.pdbx_strand_id
1 'polypeptide(L)'
;MQLDFLQQLEEARMTRNDQSVKVLTYADCCERLYLTLLILELLKNFPNATSVVRDYARKTVDVKYERFKMNSTDLYNFIYFVTGDERALGKLKDPGAAMRSRRSTTLPLDGLKAYLRSISSGSTPNPTQLFVRLENVLNVSNTDYKTIRRNVTNWSQLTNDKRRVIVTKLLYATRAKLRSSDIIDDLEKFASQRDLESNWVKDNEPTISMPDMSAASRDYVFYRYLVGPENIMLVKGFLQLMAEGKPIPSNMVRAMRPAVKALDDIVRAGPAYISMFRSIQNRAKKTLK
;
A
#
# COMPACT_ATOMS: atom_id res chain seq x y z
N MET A 1 0.02 -15.87 21.59
CA MET A 1 0.33 -14.42 21.66
C MET A 1 1.15 -13.90 20.46
N GLN A 2 2.28 -14.52 20.08
CA GLN A 2 3.04 -14.11 18.88
C GLN A 2 2.38 -14.57 17.56
N LEU A 3 1.69 -15.72 17.59
CA LEU A 3 0.88 -16.23 16.48
C LEU A 3 -0.37 -15.36 16.20
N ASP A 4 -1.09 -14.93 17.24
CA ASP A 4 -2.26 -14.02 17.10
C ASP A 4 -1.90 -12.67 16.46
N PHE A 5 -0.77 -12.08 16.85
CA PHE A 5 -0.35 -10.78 16.30
C PHE A 5 0.05 -10.87 14.82
N LEU A 6 0.74 -11.94 14.42
CA LEU A 6 1.02 -12.22 13.00
C LEU A 6 -0.28 -12.50 12.23
N GLN A 7 -1.23 -13.22 12.83
CA GLN A 7 -2.52 -13.51 12.23
C GLN A 7 -3.38 -12.25 12.05
N GLN A 8 -3.35 -11.31 13.00
CA GLN A 8 -4.00 -9.99 12.93
C GLN A 8 -3.36 -9.04 11.92
N LEU A 9 -2.02 -8.99 11.85
CA LEU A 9 -1.31 -8.23 10.81
C LEU A 9 -1.61 -8.77 9.42
N GLU A 10 -1.65 -10.10 9.30
CA GLU A 10 -2.06 -10.69 8.04
C GLU A 10 -3.55 -10.43 7.74
N GLU A 11 -4.46 -10.42 8.73
CA GLU A 11 -5.90 -10.09 8.60
C GLU A 11 -6.17 -8.66 8.10
N ALA A 12 -5.25 -7.72 8.32
CA ALA A 12 -5.32 -6.36 7.80
C ALA A 12 -5.01 -6.24 6.29
N ARG A 13 -4.63 -7.35 5.63
CA ARG A 13 -4.30 -7.36 4.20
C ARG A 13 -5.52 -7.05 3.33
N MET A 14 -5.25 -6.26 2.29
CA MET A 14 -6.24 -5.68 1.41
C MET A 14 -7.17 -6.69 0.73
N THR A 15 -6.65 -7.86 0.35
CA THR A 15 -7.43 -8.90 -0.33
C THR A 15 -7.62 -10.16 0.52
N ARG A 16 -7.62 -10.06 1.85
CA ARG A 16 -7.75 -11.25 2.72
C ARG A 16 -9.17 -11.55 3.20
N ASN A 17 -10.06 -10.57 3.30
CA ASN A 17 -11.44 -10.81 3.71
C ASN A 17 -12.44 -10.20 2.71
N ASP A 18 -13.64 -10.78 2.61
CA ASP A 18 -14.68 -10.35 1.67
C ASP A 18 -15.15 -8.91 1.93
N GLN A 19 -15.01 -8.39 3.16
CA GLN A 19 -15.37 -7.00 3.50
C GLN A 19 -14.38 -5.98 2.93
N SER A 20 -13.08 -6.27 2.93
CA SER A 20 -12.02 -5.46 2.33
C SER A 20 -12.09 -5.48 0.80
N VAL A 21 -12.59 -6.57 0.21
CA VAL A 21 -12.82 -6.65 -1.24
C VAL A 21 -14.01 -5.77 -1.67
N LYS A 22 -15.07 -5.70 -0.85
CA LYS A 22 -16.28 -4.90 -1.14
C LYS A 22 -16.04 -3.39 -1.25
N VAL A 23 -14.89 -2.88 -0.80
CA VAL A 23 -14.54 -1.47 -0.96
C VAL A 23 -13.74 -1.17 -2.24
N LEU A 24 -13.25 -2.21 -2.95
CA LEU A 24 -12.46 -2.05 -4.16
C LEU A 24 -13.34 -1.84 -5.39
N THR A 25 -13.01 -0.84 -6.21
CA THR A 25 -13.56 -0.71 -7.57
C THR A 25 -12.73 -1.52 -8.56
N TYR A 26 -13.26 -1.75 -9.76
CA TYR A 26 -12.48 -2.40 -10.83
C TYR A 26 -11.24 -1.57 -11.22
N ALA A 27 -11.37 -0.24 -11.21
CA ALA A 27 -10.25 0.66 -11.46
C ALA A 27 -9.17 0.53 -10.37
N ASP A 28 -9.56 0.40 -9.09
CA ASP A 28 -8.62 0.11 -8.01
C ASP A 28 -7.84 -1.19 -8.27
N CYS A 29 -8.53 -2.26 -8.68
CA CYS A 29 -7.86 -3.53 -9.00
C CYS A 29 -6.84 -3.38 -10.14
N CYS A 30 -7.21 -2.66 -11.20
CA CYS A 30 -6.31 -2.40 -12.34
C CYS A 30 -5.09 -1.57 -11.93
N GLU A 31 -5.32 -0.49 -11.18
CA GLU A 31 -4.28 0.43 -10.72
C GLU A 31 -3.29 -0.28 -9.79
N ARG A 32 -3.81 -1.03 -8.81
CA ARG A 32 -3.02 -1.75 -7.81
C ARG A 32 -2.24 -2.91 -8.42
N LEU A 33 -2.84 -3.67 -9.35
CA LEU A 33 -2.13 -4.67 -10.15
C LEU A 33 -0.91 -4.05 -10.83
N TYR A 34 -1.12 -2.91 -11.51
CA TYR A 34 -0.05 -2.26 -12.25
C TYR A 34 1.07 -1.73 -11.34
N LEU A 35 0.73 -1.08 -10.23
CA LEU A 35 1.70 -0.62 -9.24
C LEU A 35 2.52 -1.77 -8.65
N THR A 36 1.88 -2.89 -8.30
CA THR A 36 2.59 -4.07 -7.80
C THR A 36 3.58 -4.62 -8.82
N LEU A 37 3.26 -4.59 -10.12
CA LEU A 37 4.20 -4.98 -11.18
C LEU A 37 5.38 -4.02 -11.31
N LEU A 38 5.16 -2.71 -11.16
CA LEU A 38 6.24 -1.71 -11.14
C LEU A 38 7.19 -1.93 -9.95
N ILE A 39 6.66 -2.33 -8.80
CA ILE A 39 7.47 -2.68 -7.63
C ILE A 39 8.35 -3.89 -7.91
N LEU A 40 7.78 -4.97 -8.47
CA LEU A 40 8.56 -6.16 -8.83
C LEU A 40 9.65 -5.84 -9.87
N GLU A 41 9.32 -5.01 -10.86
CA GLU A 41 10.27 -4.58 -11.90
C GLU A 41 11.38 -3.69 -11.33
N LEU A 42 11.10 -2.90 -10.28
CA LEU A 42 12.13 -2.15 -9.57
C LEU A 42 13.01 -3.09 -8.76
N LEU A 43 12.39 -3.88 -7.87
CA LEU A 43 13.09 -4.70 -6.88
C LEU A 43 13.97 -5.78 -7.51
N LYS A 44 13.62 -6.31 -8.69
CA LYS A 44 14.45 -7.31 -9.38
C LYS A 44 15.86 -6.81 -9.73
N ASN A 45 16.06 -5.49 -9.81
CA ASN A 45 17.36 -4.90 -10.15
C ASN A 45 18.36 -4.93 -8.98
N PHE A 46 17.94 -5.43 -7.81
CA PHE A 46 18.75 -5.36 -6.60
C PHE A 46 19.03 -6.76 -6.04
N PRO A 47 20.32 -7.14 -5.89
CA PRO A 47 20.71 -8.46 -5.40
C PRO A 47 20.02 -8.87 -4.08
N ASN A 48 19.92 -7.93 -3.13
CA ASN A 48 19.37 -8.18 -1.80
C ASN A 48 17.85 -8.40 -1.79
N ALA A 49 17.13 -7.99 -2.85
CA ALA A 49 15.68 -8.16 -2.99
C ALA A 49 15.32 -9.36 -3.89
N THR A 50 16.31 -10.04 -4.47
CA THR A 50 16.10 -11.10 -5.46
C THR A 50 15.29 -12.27 -4.89
N SER A 51 15.52 -12.67 -3.63
CA SER A 51 14.77 -13.76 -2.99
C SER A 51 13.28 -13.40 -2.83
N VAL A 52 13.01 -12.20 -2.31
CA VAL A 52 11.65 -11.68 -2.11
C VAL A 52 10.89 -11.62 -3.44
N VAL A 53 11.49 -11.02 -4.47
CA VAL A 53 10.88 -10.94 -5.81
C VAL A 53 10.61 -12.32 -6.39
N ARG A 54 11.58 -13.24 -6.26
CA ARG A 54 11.44 -14.61 -6.78
C ARG A 54 10.29 -15.35 -6.11
N ASP A 55 10.20 -15.29 -4.79
CA ASP A 55 9.18 -15.98 -4.02
C ASP A 55 7.80 -15.35 -4.23
N TYR A 56 7.71 -14.01 -4.28
CA TYR A 56 6.47 -13.30 -4.58
C TYR A 56 5.93 -13.66 -5.96
N ALA A 57 6.79 -13.62 -6.98
CA ALA A 57 6.41 -13.98 -8.34
C ALA A 57 6.01 -15.46 -8.45
N ARG A 58 6.72 -16.37 -7.79
CA ARG A 58 6.37 -17.80 -7.74
C ARG A 58 5.00 -18.02 -7.09
N LYS A 59 4.70 -17.36 -5.97
CA LYS A 59 3.39 -17.44 -5.29
C LYS A 59 2.24 -16.82 -6.08
N THR A 60 2.54 -15.89 -6.97
CA THR A 60 1.55 -15.17 -7.79
C THR A 60 1.12 -15.94 -9.04
N VAL A 61 2.02 -16.73 -9.65
CA VAL A 61 1.73 -17.44 -10.90
C VAL A 61 0.68 -18.53 -10.68
N ASP A 62 -0.36 -18.51 -11.50
CA ASP A 62 -1.40 -19.54 -11.53
C ASP A 62 -1.80 -19.88 -12.96
N VAL A 63 -2.39 -21.05 -13.16
CA VAL A 63 -2.80 -21.52 -14.47
C VAL A 63 -3.93 -20.65 -15.04
N LYS A 64 -4.92 -20.29 -14.22
CA LYS A 64 -6.14 -19.65 -14.74
C LYS A 64 -6.71 -18.52 -13.88
N TYR A 65 -6.28 -18.34 -12.64
CA TYR A 65 -6.85 -17.32 -11.74
C TYR A 65 -8.38 -17.44 -11.64
N GLU A 66 -8.91 -18.65 -11.42
CA GLU A 66 -10.37 -18.90 -11.44
C GLU A 66 -11.06 -18.59 -10.10
N ARG A 67 -10.29 -18.52 -9.01
CA ARG A 67 -10.84 -18.31 -7.67
C ARG A 67 -9.99 -17.35 -6.85
N PHE A 68 -10.66 -16.61 -5.99
CA PHE A 68 -10.04 -15.86 -4.92
C PHE A 68 -9.24 -16.77 -3.99
N LYS A 69 -8.05 -16.34 -3.56
CA LYS A 69 -7.19 -17.10 -2.63
C LYS A 69 -6.70 -16.19 -1.51
N MET A 70 -7.20 -16.41 -0.29
CA MET A 70 -6.74 -15.70 0.91
C MET A 70 -5.25 -15.87 1.18
N ASN A 71 -4.70 -17.03 0.83
CA ASN A 71 -3.31 -17.41 1.13
C ASN A 71 -2.35 -17.05 -0.02
N SER A 72 -2.84 -16.40 -1.09
CA SER A 72 -2.01 -15.98 -2.22
C SER A 72 -1.55 -14.53 -2.07
N THR A 73 -0.89 -14.01 -3.09
CA THR A 73 -0.46 -12.61 -3.13
C THR A 73 -1.63 -11.69 -3.47
N ASP A 74 -1.55 -10.42 -3.08
CA ASP A 74 -2.52 -9.42 -3.51
C ASP A 74 -2.50 -9.29 -5.04
N LEU A 75 -1.33 -9.41 -5.69
CA LEU A 75 -1.22 -9.43 -7.14
C LEU A 75 -2.02 -10.56 -7.78
N TYR A 76 -2.00 -11.78 -7.21
CA TYR A 76 -2.83 -12.88 -7.70
C TYR A 76 -4.32 -12.51 -7.62
N ASN A 77 -4.76 -11.95 -6.50
CA ASN A 77 -6.17 -11.60 -6.31
C ASN A 77 -6.59 -10.43 -7.20
N PHE A 78 -5.71 -9.45 -7.47
CA PHE A 78 -5.99 -8.42 -8.46
C PHE A 78 -6.10 -9.00 -9.87
N ILE A 79 -5.24 -9.94 -10.27
CA ILE A 79 -5.38 -10.63 -11.55
C ILE A 79 -6.73 -11.36 -11.62
N TYR A 80 -7.10 -12.10 -10.56
CA TYR A 80 -8.40 -12.77 -10.45
C TYR A 80 -9.58 -11.80 -10.69
N PHE A 81 -9.57 -10.61 -10.08
CA PHE A 81 -10.64 -9.63 -10.30
C PHE A 81 -10.60 -9.01 -11.70
N VAL A 82 -9.41 -8.68 -12.21
CA VAL A 82 -9.24 -8.05 -13.53
C VAL A 82 -9.64 -8.99 -14.66
N THR A 83 -9.40 -10.29 -14.53
CA THR A 83 -9.75 -11.30 -15.54
C THR A 83 -11.04 -12.06 -15.25
N GLY A 84 -11.60 -11.87 -14.06
CA GLY A 84 -12.72 -12.64 -13.53
C GLY A 84 -14.02 -12.50 -14.29
N ASP A 85 -14.91 -13.44 -14.00
CA ASP A 85 -16.29 -13.53 -14.48
C ASP A 85 -17.24 -12.71 -13.61
N GLU A 86 -18.54 -12.77 -13.90
CA GLU A 86 -19.57 -12.07 -13.14
C GLU A 86 -19.54 -12.41 -11.64
N ARG A 87 -19.17 -13.64 -11.27
CA ARG A 87 -19.04 -14.05 -9.86
C ARG A 87 -17.90 -13.34 -9.16
N ALA A 88 -16.75 -13.19 -9.84
CA ALA A 88 -15.62 -12.44 -9.31
C ALA A 88 -15.96 -10.95 -9.17
N LEU A 89 -16.56 -10.36 -10.20
CA LEU A 89 -16.90 -8.93 -10.23
C LEU A 89 -18.05 -8.56 -9.29
N GLY A 90 -18.95 -9.51 -9.01
CA GLY A 90 -20.02 -9.38 -8.02
C GLY A 90 -19.53 -9.11 -6.59
N LYS A 91 -18.24 -9.34 -6.31
CA LYS A 91 -17.63 -9.08 -5.00
C LYS A 91 -17.10 -7.65 -4.85
N LEU A 92 -16.97 -6.90 -5.95
CA LEU A 92 -16.44 -5.54 -5.96
C LEU A 92 -17.50 -4.53 -5.53
N LYS A 93 -17.06 -3.30 -5.24
CA LYS A 93 -17.91 -2.19 -4.76
C LYS A 93 -19.09 -1.87 -5.70
N ASP A 94 -18.83 -1.84 -7.00
CA ASP A 94 -19.84 -1.61 -8.05
C ASP A 94 -19.70 -2.68 -9.14
N PRO A 95 -20.43 -3.81 -9.02
CA PRO A 95 -20.38 -4.90 -9.98
C PRO A 95 -20.81 -4.47 -11.39
N GLY A 96 -21.77 -3.55 -11.51
CA GLY A 96 -22.26 -3.07 -12.80
C GLY A 96 -21.21 -2.29 -13.57
N ALA A 97 -20.55 -1.34 -12.91
CA ALA A 97 -19.42 -0.60 -13.49
C ALA A 97 -18.21 -1.51 -13.75
N ALA A 98 -17.96 -2.47 -12.87
CA ALA A 98 -16.89 -3.45 -13.03
C ALA A 98 -17.10 -4.32 -14.29
N MET A 99 -18.30 -4.85 -14.50
CA MET A 99 -18.63 -5.63 -15.70
C MET A 99 -18.47 -4.83 -16.99
N ARG A 100 -18.89 -3.56 -17.01
CA ARG A 100 -18.68 -2.69 -18.18
C ARG A 100 -17.19 -2.49 -18.47
N SER A 101 -16.40 -2.19 -17.45
CA SER A 101 -14.95 -1.96 -17.57
C SER A 101 -14.19 -3.23 -17.94
N ARG A 102 -14.64 -4.39 -17.45
CA ARG A 102 -14.06 -5.70 -17.78
C ARG A 102 -14.19 -6.03 -19.26
N ARG A 103 -15.31 -5.66 -19.90
CA ARG A 103 -15.55 -5.92 -21.34
C ARG A 103 -14.51 -5.23 -22.23
N SER A 104 -14.02 -4.06 -21.83
CA SER A 104 -12.97 -3.34 -22.55
C SER A 104 -11.54 -3.72 -22.12
N THR A 105 -11.39 -4.54 -21.08
CA THR A 105 -10.09 -4.89 -20.49
C THR A 105 -9.72 -6.33 -20.84
N THR A 106 -8.72 -6.50 -21.71
CA THR A 106 -8.17 -7.82 -22.05
C THR A 106 -6.72 -7.89 -21.58
N LEU A 107 -6.52 -8.46 -20.39
CA LEU A 107 -5.20 -8.60 -19.80
C LEU A 107 -4.37 -9.62 -20.62
N PRO A 108 -3.12 -9.30 -21.04
CA PRO A 108 -2.24 -10.23 -21.73
C PRO A 108 -1.68 -11.28 -20.75
N LEU A 109 -2.53 -12.21 -20.33
CA LEU A 109 -2.25 -13.18 -19.26
C LEU A 109 -1.01 -14.02 -19.52
N ASP A 110 -0.82 -14.51 -20.75
CA ASP A 110 0.33 -15.36 -21.05
C ASP A 110 1.64 -14.58 -21.01
N GLY A 111 1.64 -13.35 -21.51
CA GLY A 111 2.79 -12.44 -21.40
C GLY A 111 3.11 -12.10 -19.94
N LEU A 112 2.09 -11.83 -19.14
CA LEU A 112 2.24 -11.58 -17.71
C LEU A 112 2.78 -12.81 -16.96
N LYS A 113 2.25 -14.00 -17.21
CA LYS A 113 2.75 -15.25 -16.63
C LYS A 113 4.18 -15.54 -17.06
N ALA A 114 4.52 -15.33 -18.32
CA ALA A 114 5.88 -15.51 -18.83
C ALA A 114 6.86 -14.56 -18.11
N TYR A 115 6.47 -13.29 -17.95
CA TYR A 115 7.25 -12.32 -17.18
C TYR A 115 7.42 -12.76 -15.72
N LEU A 116 6.34 -13.10 -15.00
CA LEU A 116 6.42 -13.55 -13.61
C LEU A 116 7.27 -14.82 -13.44
N ARG A 117 7.18 -15.78 -14.37
CA ARG A 117 8.02 -16.98 -14.37
C ARG A 117 9.50 -16.67 -14.61
N SER A 118 9.80 -15.72 -15.48
CA SER A 118 11.19 -15.33 -15.76
C SER A 118 11.84 -14.63 -14.55
N ILE A 119 11.13 -13.72 -13.88
CA ILE A 119 11.68 -13.08 -12.67
C ILE A 119 11.71 -14.05 -11.48
N SER A 120 10.82 -15.06 -11.43
CA SER A 120 10.86 -16.09 -10.38
C SER A 120 12.03 -17.07 -10.51
N SER A 121 12.56 -17.27 -11.73
CA SER A 121 13.85 -17.95 -11.94
C SER A 121 15.04 -17.01 -11.74
N GLY A 122 14.80 -15.70 -11.57
CA GLY A 122 15.82 -14.64 -11.49
C GLY A 122 16.42 -14.22 -12.83
N SER A 123 15.73 -14.53 -13.92
CA SER A 123 16.04 -13.94 -15.22
C SER A 123 15.59 -12.48 -15.26
N THR A 124 16.24 -11.66 -16.08
CA THR A 124 15.94 -10.23 -16.27
C THR A 124 15.38 -9.99 -17.67
N PRO A 125 14.10 -10.35 -17.94
CA PRO A 125 13.50 -10.10 -19.26
C PRO A 125 13.42 -8.60 -19.55
N ASN A 126 13.42 -8.24 -20.84
CA ASN A 126 13.03 -6.89 -21.25
C ASN A 126 11.50 -6.73 -21.06
N PRO A 127 11.03 -5.90 -20.11
CA PRO A 127 9.60 -5.79 -19.79
C PRO A 127 8.90 -4.72 -20.60
N THR A 128 9.63 -3.91 -21.39
CA THR A 128 9.15 -2.63 -21.91
C THR A 128 7.84 -2.76 -22.69
N GLN A 129 7.79 -3.68 -23.66
CA GLN A 129 6.60 -3.88 -24.50
C GLN A 129 5.41 -4.39 -23.68
N LEU A 130 5.66 -5.34 -22.76
CA LEU A 130 4.62 -5.88 -21.88
C LEU A 130 4.05 -4.79 -20.98
N PHE A 131 4.91 -3.98 -20.34
CA PHE A 131 4.48 -2.94 -19.40
C PHE A 131 3.74 -1.78 -20.10
N VAL A 132 4.10 -1.45 -21.35
CA VAL A 132 3.31 -0.52 -22.18
C VAL A 132 1.94 -1.10 -22.50
N ARG A 133 1.88 -2.37 -22.90
CA ARG A 133 0.59 -3.04 -23.17
C ARG A 133 -0.27 -3.08 -21.91
N LEU A 134 0.30 -3.43 -20.76
CA LEU A 134 -0.37 -3.45 -19.46
C LEU A 134 -0.89 -2.05 -19.08
N GLU A 135 -0.08 -1.00 -19.22
CA GLU A 135 -0.48 0.39 -18.98
C GLU A 135 -1.75 0.77 -19.76
N ASN A 136 -1.80 0.37 -21.04
CA ASN A 136 -2.92 0.66 -21.93
C ASN A 136 -4.17 -0.15 -21.57
N VAL A 137 -4.06 -1.47 -21.44
CA VAL A 137 -5.24 -2.34 -21.20
C VAL A 137 -5.83 -2.14 -19.81
N LEU A 138 -5.01 -1.78 -18.82
CA LEU A 138 -5.46 -1.46 -17.46
C LEU A 138 -5.96 -0.01 -17.33
N ASN A 139 -5.96 0.75 -18.42
CA ASN A 139 -6.38 2.15 -18.48
C ASN A 139 -5.67 3.03 -17.44
N VAL A 140 -4.35 2.89 -17.31
CA VAL A 140 -3.55 3.69 -16.37
C VAL A 140 -3.34 5.09 -16.95
N SER A 141 -4.07 6.06 -16.41
CA SER A 141 -4.03 7.46 -16.86
C SER A 141 -3.04 8.33 -16.08
N ASN A 142 -2.66 7.94 -14.85
CA ASN A 142 -1.76 8.69 -13.98
C ASN A 142 -0.38 8.89 -14.65
N THR A 143 -0.01 10.15 -14.88
CA THR A 143 1.22 10.54 -15.60
C THR A 143 2.50 10.21 -14.82
N ASP A 144 2.44 10.22 -13.49
CA ASP A 144 3.55 9.79 -12.65
C ASP A 144 3.81 8.29 -12.82
N TYR A 145 2.77 7.46 -12.94
CA TYR A 145 2.96 6.01 -13.15
C TYR A 145 3.57 5.70 -14.51
N LYS A 146 3.17 6.43 -15.56
CA LYS A 146 3.81 6.33 -16.88
C LYS A 146 5.28 6.71 -16.83
N THR A 147 5.60 7.76 -16.05
CA THR A 147 6.97 8.19 -15.82
C THR A 147 7.76 7.14 -15.06
N ILE A 148 7.21 6.58 -13.99
CA ILE A 148 7.82 5.48 -13.23
C ILE A 148 8.08 4.30 -14.16
N ARG A 149 7.09 3.82 -14.92
CA ARG A 149 7.26 2.71 -15.88
C ARG A 149 8.45 2.93 -16.80
N ARG A 150 8.51 4.07 -17.49
CA ARG A 150 9.59 4.39 -18.46
C ARG A 150 10.97 4.30 -17.83
N ASN A 151 11.10 4.73 -16.58
CA ASN A 151 12.38 4.76 -15.88
C ASN A 151 12.73 3.40 -15.26
N VAL A 152 11.77 2.74 -14.59
CA VAL A 152 12.01 1.44 -13.95
C VAL A 152 12.34 0.36 -14.99
N THR A 153 11.68 0.36 -16.15
CA THR A 153 12.00 -0.58 -17.25
C THR A 153 13.38 -0.35 -17.89
N ASN A 154 13.99 0.83 -17.67
CA ASN A 154 15.33 1.21 -18.15
C ASN A 154 16.29 1.53 -16.99
N TRP A 155 16.13 0.83 -15.85
CA TRP A 155 16.77 1.15 -14.58
C TRP A 155 18.31 1.28 -14.63
N SER A 156 18.96 0.44 -15.43
CA SER A 156 20.42 0.41 -15.58
C SER A 156 20.98 1.72 -16.17
N GLN A 157 20.18 2.44 -16.96
CA GLN A 157 20.59 3.68 -17.64
C GLN A 157 20.36 4.95 -16.80
N LEU A 158 19.76 4.82 -15.61
CA LEU A 158 19.44 5.97 -14.76
C LEU A 158 20.63 6.44 -13.91
N THR A 159 20.76 7.76 -13.77
CA THR A 159 21.66 8.37 -12.78
C THR A 159 21.14 8.14 -11.36
N ASN A 160 22.01 8.23 -10.36
CA ASN A 160 21.63 8.01 -8.96
C ASN A 160 20.54 8.99 -8.48
N ASP A 161 20.58 10.25 -8.91
CA ASP A 161 19.55 11.23 -8.56
C ASP A 161 18.19 10.88 -9.18
N LYS A 162 18.18 10.46 -10.46
CA LYS A 162 16.95 10.00 -11.13
C LYS A 162 16.41 8.74 -10.45
N ARG A 163 17.26 7.81 -10.04
CA ARG A 163 16.86 6.62 -9.28
C ARG A 163 16.15 7.01 -7.98
N ARG A 164 16.73 7.93 -7.20
CA ARG A 164 16.11 8.44 -5.96
C ARG A 164 14.73 9.06 -6.21
N VAL A 165 14.63 9.92 -7.23
CA VAL A 165 13.36 10.55 -7.60
C VAL A 165 12.28 9.51 -7.96
N ILE A 166 12.63 8.53 -8.79
CA ILE A 166 11.68 7.51 -9.26
C ILE A 166 11.24 6.57 -8.14
N VAL A 167 12.17 6.16 -7.27
CA VAL A 167 11.84 5.35 -6.09
C VAL A 167 10.91 6.12 -5.15
N THR A 168 11.17 7.41 -4.92
CA THR A 168 10.32 8.25 -4.08
C THR A 168 8.91 8.41 -4.65
N LYS A 169 8.79 8.66 -5.96
CA LYS A 169 7.48 8.72 -6.63
C LYS A 169 6.72 7.40 -6.52
N LEU A 170 7.41 6.27 -6.70
CA LEU A 170 6.79 4.97 -6.53
C LEU A 170 6.36 4.74 -5.07
N LEU A 171 7.18 5.12 -4.09
CA LEU A 171 6.81 5.03 -2.67
C LEU A 171 5.53 5.82 -2.36
N TYR A 172 5.41 7.06 -2.83
CA TYR A 172 4.19 7.85 -2.64
C TYR A 172 2.95 7.19 -3.25
N ALA A 173 3.03 6.74 -4.51
CA ALA A 173 1.97 5.99 -5.15
C ALA A 173 1.57 4.73 -4.35
N THR A 174 2.56 3.98 -3.88
CA THR A 174 2.32 2.74 -3.14
C THR A 174 1.77 2.99 -1.73
N ARG A 175 2.19 4.05 -1.03
CA ARG A 175 1.64 4.43 0.27
C ARG A 175 0.20 4.89 0.16
N ALA A 176 -0.15 5.58 -0.93
CA ALA A 176 -1.52 6.01 -1.19
C ALA A 176 -2.45 4.85 -1.57
N LYS A 177 -1.98 3.91 -2.40
CA LYS A 177 -2.84 2.90 -3.06
C LYS A 177 -2.68 1.46 -2.55
N LEU A 178 -1.54 1.14 -1.94
CA LEU A 178 -1.10 -0.19 -1.54
C LEU A 178 -0.74 -0.29 -0.05
N ARG A 179 -1.20 0.64 0.81
CA ARG A 179 -0.83 0.70 2.24
C ARG A 179 -1.01 -0.60 3.02
N SER A 180 -1.99 -1.42 2.65
CA SER A 180 -2.28 -2.73 3.25
C SER A 180 -1.96 -3.89 2.31
N SER A 181 -1.14 -3.66 1.29
CA SER A 181 -0.69 -4.71 0.37
C SER A 181 0.52 -5.44 0.93
N ASP A 182 0.60 -6.73 0.68
CA ASP A 182 1.71 -7.59 1.08
C ASP A 182 3.10 -7.15 0.61
N ILE A 183 3.20 -6.45 -0.52
CA ILE A 183 4.48 -6.08 -1.13
C ILE A 183 5.04 -4.73 -0.64
N ILE A 184 4.23 -3.90 0.05
CA ILE A 184 4.65 -2.53 0.40
C ILE A 184 5.81 -2.53 1.40
N ASP A 185 5.75 -3.42 2.40
CA ASP A 185 6.79 -3.53 3.43
C ASP A 185 8.15 -3.86 2.82
N ASP A 186 8.16 -4.69 1.77
CA ASP A 186 9.40 -5.07 1.08
C ASP A 186 10.00 -3.89 0.31
N LEU A 187 9.15 -3.07 -0.33
CA LEU A 187 9.59 -1.84 -1.00
C LEU A 187 10.12 -0.81 0.00
N GLU A 188 9.42 -0.58 1.12
CA GLU A 188 9.82 0.41 2.13
C GLU A 188 11.11 0.02 2.84
N LYS A 189 11.25 -1.24 3.26
CA LYS A 189 12.50 -1.77 3.83
C LYS A 189 13.66 -1.58 2.85
N PHE A 190 13.41 -1.87 1.57
CA PHE A 190 14.44 -1.76 0.55
C PHE A 190 14.86 -0.31 0.29
N ALA A 191 13.91 0.61 0.15
CA ALA A 191 14.20 2.02 -0.10
C ALA A 191 14.99 2.65 1.05
N SER A 192 14.64 2.31 2.29
CA SER A 192 15.34 2.76 3.50
C SER A 192 16.79 2.23 3.57
N GLN A 193 17.02 0.95 3.28
CA GLN A 193 18.35 0.34 3.31
C GLN A 193 19.34 0.93 2.30
N ARG A 194 18.85 1.57 1.24
CA ARG A 194 19.66 2.07 0.12
C ARG A 194 19.67 3.59 0.01
N ASP A 195 19.06 4.31 0.95
CA ASP A 195 18.94 5.77 0.94
C ASP A 195 18.43 6.30 -0.41
N LEU A 196 17.37 5.64 -0.91
CA LEU A 196 16.77 5.91 -2.22
C LEU A 196 15.61 6.89 -2.15
N GLU A 197 15.33 7.47 -0.99
CA GLU A 197 14.32 8.52 -0.82
C GLU A 197 14.95 9.90 -1.09
N SER A 198 14.20 10.79 -1.77
CA SER A 198 14.61 12.17 -2.04
C SER A 198 13.65 13.13 -1.38
N ASN A 199 14.18 14.07 -0.61
CA ASN A 199 13.41 15.14 0.05
C ASN A 199 12.84 16.19 -0.93
N TRP A 200 13.21 16.12 -2.21
CA TRP A 200 12.88 17.13 -3.22
C TRP A 200 11.71 16.73 -4.14
N VAL A 201 11.12 15.56 -3.93
CA VAL A 201 9.99 15.09 -4.71
C VAL A 201 8.70 15.50 -4.00
N LYS A 202 7.84 16.25 -4.69
CA LYS A 202 6.50 16.58 -4.21
C LYS A 202 5.59 15.36 -4.36
N ASP A 203 4.85 15.03 -3.31
CA ASP A 203 3.77 14.05 -3.37
C ASP A 203 2.57 14.66 -4.12
N ASN A 204 2.16 13.99 -5.21
CA ASN A 204 1.05 14.41 -6.06
C ASN A 204 -0.17 13.48 -5.92
N GLU A 205 -0.09 12.46 -5.07
CA GLU A 205 -1.23 11.58 -4.80
C GLU A 205 -2.29 12.34 -3.98
N PRO A 206 -3.59 12.05 -4.20
CA PRO A 206 -4.64 12.67 -3.42
C PRO A 206 -4.43 12.36 -1.95
N THR A 207 -4.11 13.40 -1.19
CA THR A 207 -3.93 13.31 0.25
C THR A 207 -5.28 12.95 0.85
N ILE A 208 -5.41 11.73 1.38
CA ILE A 208 -6.54 11.37 2.25
C ILE A 208 -6.53 12.42 3.34
N SER A 209 -7.65 13.13 3.54
CA SER A 209 -7.78 14.21 4.51
C SER A 209 -7.08 13.84 5.80
N MET A 210 -5.90 14.44 6.00
CA MET A 210 -5.20 14.36 7.26
C MET A 210 -6.19 14.91 8.29
N PRO A 211 -6.44 14.21 9.41
CA PRO A 211 -7.09 14.86 10.53
C PRO A 211 -6.30 16.14 10.82
N ASP A 212 -6.96 17.28 11.03
CA ASP A 212 -6.30 18.48 11.54
C ASP A 212 -5.67 18.13 12.90
N MET A 213 -4.41 17.73 12.90
CA MET A 213 -3.70 17.28 14.09
C MET A 213 -3.17 18.52 14.82
N SER A 214 -3.29 18.52 16.15
CA SER A 214 -2.95 19.63 17.06
C SER A 214 -1.45 19.99 17.12
N ALA A 215 -0.61 19.51 16.19
CA ALA A 215 0.82 19.80 16.15
C ALA A 215 1.12 21.32 16.12
N ALA A 216 0.21 22.10 15.53
CA ALA A 216 0.27 23.55 15.47
C ALA A 216 -0.38 24.27 16.66
N SER A 217 -1.20 23.60 17.48
CA SER A 217 -1.92 24.20 18.60
C SER A 217 -1.23 23.95 19.94
N ARG A 218 -1.50 24.79 20.96
CA ARG A 218 -0.99 24.58 22.34
C ARG A 218 -1.56 23.33 23.00
N ASP A 219 -2.54 22.68 22.37
CA ASP A 219 -3.32 21.59 22.95
C ASP A 219 -2.54 20.26 22.98
N TYR A 220 -1.41 20.15 22.28
CA TYR A 220 -0.55 18.97 22.37
C TYR A 220 -0.13 18.67 23.83
N VAL A 221 -0.11 19.68 24.71
CA VAL A 221 0.18 19.51 26.14
C VAL A 221 -0.81 18.57 26.83
N PHE A 222 -2.07 18.50 26.37
CA PHE A 222 -3.07 17.58 26.93
C PHE A 222 -2.77 16.11 26.64
N TYR A 223 -1.87 15.79 25.72
CA TYR A 223 -1.43 14.41 25.51
C TYR A 223 -0.74 13.83 26.75
N ARG A 224 -0.29 14.66 27.71
CA ARG A 224 0.32 14.19 28.97
C ARG A 224 -0.58 13.25 29.77
N TYR A 225 -1.90 13.42 29.65
CA TYR A 225 -2.88 12.58 30.33
C TYR A 225 -2.99 11.18 29.73
N LEU A 226 -2.47 10.97 28.51
CA LEU A 226 -2.49 9.69 27.81
C LEU A 226 -1.10 9.05 27.71
N VAL A 227 -0.06 9.85 27.51
CA VAL A 227 1.31 9.37 27.23
C VAL A 227 2.28 9.55 28.39
N GLY A 228 1.90 10.27 29.45
CA GLY A 228 2.81 10.70 30.51
C GLY A 228 3.54 12.01 30.18
N PRO A 229 3.88 12.83 31.19
CA PRO A 229 4.53 14.12 30.99
C PRO A 229 5.93 14.03 30.35
N GLU A 230 6.66 12.94 30.60
CA GLU A 230 8.01 12.69 30.08
C GLU A 230 8.06 12.51 28.56
N ASN A 231 6.94 12.11 27.96
CA ASN A 231 6.85 11.82 26.53
C ASN A 231 6.40 13.03 25.69
N ILE A 232 6.06 14.17 26.32
CA ILE A 232 5.36 15.28 25.64
C ILE A 232 6.14 15.89 24.48
N MET A 233 7.45 16.06 24.61
CA MET A 233 8.25 16.64 23.53
C MET A 233 8.38 15.70 22.33
N LEU A 234 8.50 14.40 22.59
CA LEU A 234 8.51 13.38 21.54
C LEU A 234 7.15 13.26 20.87
N VAL A 235 6.05 13.41 21.62
CA VAL A 235 4.69 13.43 21.08
C VAL A 235 4.43 14.68 20.25
N LYS A 236 4.96 15.84 20.64
CA LYS A 236 4.90 17.04 19.78
C LYS A 236 5.57 16.79 18.43
N GLY A 237 6.78 16.24 18.44
CA GLY A 237 7.51 15.86 17.22
C GLY A 237 6.76 14.80 16.40
N PHE A 238 6.17 13.80 17.07
CA PHE A 238 5.31 12.80 16.45
C PHE A 238 4.13 13.45 15.71
N LEU A 239 3.37 14.32 16.39
CA LEU A 239 2.20 14.99 15.81
C LEU A 239 2.60 15.89 14.64
N GLN A 240 3.74 16.57 14.72
CA GLN A 240 4.25 17.41 13.65
C GLN A 240 4.62 16.59 12.41
N LEU A 241 5.43 15.55 12.57
CA LEU A 241 5.81 14.68 11.45
C LEU A 241 4.59 13.94 10.87
N MET A 242 3.63 13.54 11.71
CA MET A 242 2.33 13.01 11.27
C MET A 242 1.56 14.02 10.41
N ALA A 243 1.41 15.26 10.89
CA ALA A 243 0.67 16.32 10.18
C ALA A 243 1.35 16.67 8.84
N GLU A 244 2.69 16.61 8.80
CA GLU A 244 3.50 16.83 7.61
C GLU A 244 3.60 15.60 6.68
N GLY A 245 3.05 14.45 7.07
CA GLY A 245 3.11 13.20 6.29
C GLY A 245 4.52 12.60 6.16
N LYS A 246 5.43 12.94 7.07
CA LYS A 246 6.83 12.51 7.05
C LYS A 246 7.05 11.20 7.82
N PRO A 247 8.10 10.42 7.48
CA PRO A 247 8.51 9.26 8.28
C PRO A 247 8.78 9.64 9.74
N ILE A 248 8.36 8.77 10.68
CA ILE A 248 8.41 9.06 12.12
C ILE A 248 9.48 8.19 12.80
N PRO A 249 10.46 8.81 13.48
CA PRO A 249 11.48 8.10 14.26
C PRO A 249 10.90 7.16 15.34
N SER A 250 11.56 6.02 15.54
CA SER A 250 11.09 4.95 16.43
C SER A 250 10.97 5.36 17.91
N ASN A 251 11.77 6.31 18.37
CA ASN A 251 11.65 6.90 19.72
C ASN A 251 10.35 7.71 19.88
N MET A 252 9.92 8.43 18.85
CA MET A 252 8.65 9.17 18.86
C MET A 252 7.44 8.22 18.79
N VAL A 253 7.53 7.16 18.00
CA VAL A 253 6.51 6.10 17.99
C VAL A 253 6.40 5.43 19.36
N ARG A 254 7.53 5.16 20.03
CA ARG A 254 7.55 4.60 21.39
C ARG A 254 6.91 5.53 22.43
N ALA A 255 7.07 6.85 22.28
CA ALA A 255 6.45 7.83 23.16
C ALA A 255 4.91 7.80 23.11
N MET A 256 4.32 7.39 21.98
CA MET A 256 2.86 7.21 21.82
C MET A 256 2.34 5.88 22.37
N ARG A 257 3.21 4.94 22.75
CA ARG A 257 2.83 3.59 23.20
C ARG A 257 1.78 3.59 24.32
N PRO A 258 1.84 4.45 25.35
CA PRO A 258 0.84 4.41 26.41
C PRO A 258 -0.56 4.80 25.92
N ALA A 259 -0.67 5.79 25.00
CA ALA A 259 -1.93 6.17 24.38
C ALA A 259 -2.48 5.06 23.47
N VAL A 260 -1.61 4.41 22.69
CA VAL A 260 -2.00 3.26 21.85
C VAL A 260 -2.49 2.09 22.73
N LYS A 261 -1.83 1.83 23.85
CA LYS A 261 -2.25 0.81 24.81
C LYS A 261 -3.63 1.12 25.39
N ALA A 262 -3.90 2.37 25.78
CA ALA A 262 -5.22 2.76 26.27
C ALA A 262 -6.34 2.54 25.22
N LEU A 263 -6.05 2.78 23.95
CA LEU A 263 -6.98 2.47 22.86
C LEU A 263 -7.15 0.96 22.66
N ASP A 264 -6.07 0.18 22.74
CA ASP A 264 -6.10 -1.29 22.68
C ASP A 264 -6.95 -1.87 23.82
N ASP A 265 -6.81 -1.34 25.04
CA ASP A 265 -7.63 -1.73 26.20
C ASP A 265 -9.14 -1.49 25.94
N ILE A 266 -9.50 -0.35 25.33
CA ILE A 266 -10.90 -0.04 24.93
C ILE A 266 -11.41 -1.04 23.89
N VAL A 267 -10.59 -1.39 22.90
CA VAL A 267 -10.96 -2.35 21.85
C VAL A 267 -11.18 -3.73 22.45
N ARG A 268 -10.26 -4.18 23.32
CA ARG A 268 -10.35 -5.47 24.01
C ARG A 268 -11.53 -5.57 24.96
N ALA A 269 -11.94 -4.45 25.56
CA ALA A 269 -13.12 -4.38 26.42
C ALA A 269 -14.45 -4.57 25.64
N GLY A 270 -14.41 -4.47 24.31
CA GLY A 270 -15.50 -4.89 23.43
C GLY A 270 -16.42 -3.76 22.93
N PRO A 271 -17.48 -4.11 22.17
CA PRO A 271 -18.26 -3.16 21.37
C PRO A 271 -18.90 -2.01 22.16
N ALA A 272 -19.29 -2.24 23.42
CA ALA A 272 -19.89 -1.21 24.27
C ALA A 272 -18.91 -0.05 24.55
N TYR A 273 -17.66 -0.37 24.90
CA TYR A 273 -16.60 0.62 25.16
C TYR A 273 -16.20 1.35 23.88
N ILE A 274 -16.16 0.66 22.74
CA ILE A 274 -15.93 1.28 21.43
C ILE A 274 -17.04 2.29 21.10
N SER A 275 -18.31 1.95 21.36
CA SER A 275 -19.44 2.85 21.15
C SER A 275 -19.35 4.10 22.03
N MET A 276 -18.98 3.93 23.31
CA MET A 276 -18.76 5.03 24.23
C MET A 276 -17.61 5.94 23.79
N PHE A 277 -16.48 5.37 23.38
CA PHE A 277 -15.34 6.11 22.83
C PHE A 277 -15.73 6.93 21.59
N ARG A 278 -16.44 6.31 20.62
CA ARG A 278 -16.95 7.00 19.43
C ARG A 278 -17.90 8.14 19.78
N SER A 279 -18.77 7.96 20.78
CA SER A 279 -19.67 9.00 21.27
C SER A 279 -18.89 10.19 21.84
N ILE A 280 -17.89 9.94 22.69
CA ILE A 280 -17.01 10.98 23.24
C ILE A 280 -16.27 11.71 22.12
N GLN A 281 -15.68 10.98 21.17
CA GLN A 281 -14.98 11.56 20.03
C GLN A 281 -15.91 12.44 19.17
N ASN A 282 -17.13 11.98 18.90
CA ASN A 282 -18.10 12.74 18.12
C ASN A 282 -18.54 14.03 18.82
N ARG A 283 -18.67 14.01 20.15
CA ARG A 283 -18.93 15.23 20.95
C ARG A 283 -17.75 16.18 20.89
N ALA A 284 -16.53 15.70 21.10
CA ALA A 284 -15.31 16.51 21.03
C ALA A 284 -15.14 17.17 19.65
N LYS A 285 -15.38 16.44 18.55
CA LYS A 285 -15.36 16.99 17.19
C LYS A 285 -16.35 18.12 16.96
N LYS A 286 -17.53 18.07 17.60
CA LYS A 286 -18.53 19.16 17.51
C LYS A 286 -18.11 20.39 18.28
N THR A 287 -17.35 20.23 19.38
CA THR A 287 -16.84 21.34 20.20
C THR A 287 -15.63 22.03 19.55
N LEU A 288 -14.86 21.32 18.73
CA LEU A 288 -13.67 21.84 18.03
C LEU A 288 -13.99 22.53 16.68
N LYS A 289 -15.25 22.46 16.21
CA LYS A 289 -15.74 23.18 15.04
C LYS A 289 -16.28 24.54 15.44
#